data_AF-R9IGR0-F1
#
_entry.id   AF-R9IGR0-F1
#
_cell.length_a   1.000
_cell.length_b   1.000
_cell.length_c   1.000
_cell.angle_alpha   90.00
_cell.angle_beta   90.00
_cell.angle_gamma   90.00
#
_symmetry.space_group_name_H-M   'P 1'
#
loop_
_entity.id
_entity.type
_entity.pdbx_description
1 polymer ?
#
loop_
_entity_poly.entity_id
_entity_poly.type
_entity_poly.pdbx_seq_one_letter_code
_entity_poly.pdbx_strand_id
1 'polypeptide(L)'
;MLDHAFRRRREIERMLLSGKKLTIAELMGRFCVGRKSISRDFEVIGEELPVVSRQGYNGGYFLMDGVSKNQNLLSQEQLECLERTAGLCTEKDRSIILSVIHEFGPYCEKNT
;
A
#
# COMPACT_ATOMS: atom_id res chain seq x y z
N MET A 1 -18.69 13.20 -8.51
CA MET A 1 -17.41 13.67 -9.07
C MET A 1 -16.33 12.71 -8.57
N LEU A 2 -15.69 11.92 -9.43
CA LEU A 2 -14.56 11.09 -8.97
C LEU A 2 -13.44 12.05 -8.56
N ASP A 3 -13.11 12.08 -7.28
CA ASP A 3 -12.10 12.98 -6.73
C ASP A 3 -10.75 12.76 -7.44
N HIS A 4 -10.21 13.84 -8.04
CA HIS A 4 -8.90 13.82 -8.68
C HIS A 4 -7.79 13.41 -7.70
N ALA A 5 -7.96 13.70 -6.40
CA ALA A 5 -7.02 13.27 -5.38
C ALA A 5 -7.10 11.76 -5.11
N PHE A 6 -8.30 11.17 -5.10
CA PHE A 6 -8.46 9.71 -4.97
C PHE A 6 -7.75 8.95 -6.11
N ARG A 7 -7.95 9.35 -7.37
CA ARG A 7 -7.28 8.71 -8.52
C ARG A 7 -5.77 8.86 -8.44
N ARG A 8 -5.29 10.03 -7.99
CA ARG A 8 -3.86 10.31 -7.81
C ARG A 8 -3.25 9.44 -6.72
N ARG A 9 -3.90 9.31 -5.56
CA ARG A 9 -3.45 8.43 -4.47
C ARG A 9 -3.32 6.97 -4.92
N ARG A 10 -4.35 6.43 -5.58
CA ARG A 10 -4.29 5.06 -6.14
C ARG A 10 -3.16 4.86 -7.15
N GLU A 11 -2.82 5.87 -7.95
CA GLU A 11 -1.69 5.77 -8.87
C GLU A 11 -0.35 5.82 -8.13
N ILE A 12 -0.21 6.67 -7.11
CA ILE A 12 0.98 6.75 -6.25
C ILE A 12 1.18 5.41 -5.50
N GLU A 13 0.12 4.86 -4.91
CA GLU A 13 0.13 3.53 -4.26
C GLU A 13 0.65 2.44 -5.20
N ARG A 14 0.10 2.35 -6.43
CA ARG A 14 0.56 1.37 -7.42
C ARG A 14 2.04 1.53 -7.76
N MET A 15 2.52 2.77 -7.89
CA MET A 15 3.94 3.02 -8.12
C MET A 15 4.79 2.55 -6.93
N LEU A 16 4.38 2.88 -5.71
CA LEU A 16 5.05 2.44 -4.49
C LEU A 16 5.10 0.91 -4.38
N LEU A 17 3.96 0.24 -4.56
CA LEU A 17 3.84 -1.23 -4.56
C LEU A 17 4.65 -1.89 -5.67
N SER A 18 4.92 -1.19 -6.78
CA SER A 18 5.84 -1.67 -7.83
C SER A 18 7.32 -1.57 -7.45
N GLY A 19 7.63 -1.09 -6.24
CA GLY A 19 9.00 -0.86 -5.75
C GLY A 19 9.60 0.47 -6.20
N LYS A 20 8.80 1.38 -6.80
CA LYS A 20 9.33 2.68 -7.21
C LYS A 20 9.53 3.58 -6.00
N LYS A 21 10.67 4.24 -6.03
CA LYS A 21 10.94 5.40 -5.20
C LYS A 21 10.46 6.66 -5.92
N LEU A 22 9.74 7.51 -5.20
CA LEU A 22 9.05 8.67 -5.75
C LEU A 22 9.54 9.96 -5.10
N THR A 23 9.65 11.04 -5.87
CA THR A 23 9.91 12.37 -5.31
C THR A 23 8.71 13.28 -5.47
N ILE A 24 8.58 14.26 -4.56
CA ILE A 24 7.54 15.28 -4.67
C ILE A 24 7.62 16.01 -6.01
N ALA A 25 8.83 16.34 -6.48
CA ALA A 25 9.03 17.09 -7.71
C ALA A 25 8.51 16.34 -8.94
N GLU A 26 8.80 15.04 -9.05
CA GLU A 26 8.28 14.18 -10.13
C GLU A 26 6.76 14.11 -10.12
N LEU A 27 6.15 13.94 -8.94
CA LEU A 27 4.69 13.83 -8.83
C LEU A 27 3.98 15.17 -9.06
N MET A 28 4.57 16.28 -8.65
CA MET A 28 4.07 17.62 -8.99
C MET A 28 4.01 17.83 -10.50
N GLY A 29 5.09 17.47 -11.22
CA GLY A 29 5.14 17.56 -12.68
C GLY A 29 4.15 16.60 -13.35
N ARG A 30 4.03 15.37 -12.85
CA ARG A 30 3.14 14.34 -13.42
C ARG A 30 1.66 14.66 -13.26
N PHE A 31 1.26 15.20 -12.12
CA PHE A 31 -0.14 15.43 -11.79
C PHE A 31 -0.57 16.90 -11.85
N CYS A 32 0.36 17.80 -12.17
CA CYS A 32 0.12 19.25 -12.25
C CYS A 32 -0.48 19.83 -10.96
N VAL A 33 -0.02 19.37 -9.79
CA VAL A 33 -0.48 19.85 -8.47
C VAL A 33 0.69 20.39 -7.65
N GLY A 34 0.36 21.17 -6.61
CA GLY A 34 1.37 21.74 -5.71
C GLY A 34 1.98 20.72 -4.73
N ARG A 35 3.13 21.08 -4.17
CA ARG A 35 3.83 20.31 -3.12
C ARG A 35 2.92 19.88 -1.97
N LYS A 36 2.06 20.77 -1.48
CA LYS A 36 1.14 20.50 -0.36
C LYS A 36 0.15 19.38 -0.70
N SER A 37 -0.34 19.33 -1.94
CA SER A 37 -1.24 18.28 -2.39
C SER A 37 -0.55 16.92 -2.36
N ILE A 38 0.65 16.82 -2.94
CA ILE A 38 1.44 15.57 -2.94
C ILE A 38 1.81 15.15 -1.52
N SER A 39 2.17 16.09 -0.64
CA SER A 39 2.51 15.78 0.75
C SER A 39 1.32 15.17 1.48
N ARG A 40 0.13 15.75 1.31
CA ARG A 40 -1.13 15.20 1.86
C ARG A 40 -1.49 13.84 1.27
N ASP A 41 -1.20 13.61 -0.01
CA ASP A 41 -1.42 12.29 -0.60
C ASP A 41 -0.55 11.24 0.08
N PHE A 42 0.72 11.54 0.37
CA PHE A 42 1.59 10.63 1.13
C PHE A 42 1.16 10.46 2.59
N GLU A 43 0.63 11.49 3.24
CA GLU A 43 0.05 11.37 4.59
C GLU A 43 -1.09 10.34 4.60
N VAL A 44 -2.04 10.46 3.67
CA VAL A 44 -3.18 9.52 3.57
C VAL A 44 -2.72 8.11 3.20
N ILE A 45 -1.81 7.96 2.24
CA ILE A 45 -1.27 6.64 1.86
C ILE A 45 -0.52 6.00 3.04
N GLY A 46 0.17 6.81 3.85
CA GLY A 46 0.88 6.38 5.05
C GLY A 46 -0.02 5.82 6.15
N GLU A 47 -1.35 6.02 6.08
CA GLU A 47 -2.31 5.40 7.00
C GLU A 47 -2.47 3.89 6.73
N GLU A 48 -2.20 3.43 5.50
CA GLU A 48 -2.41 2.02 5.09
C GLU A 48 -1.14 1.30 4.64
N LEU A 49 -0.11 2.05 4.23
CA LEU A 49 1.16 1.50 3.74
C LEU A 49 2.33 2.09 4.53
N PRO A 50 3.40 1.31 4.80
CA PRO A 50 4.56 1.77 5.57
C PRO A 50 5.47 2.63 4.68
N VAL A 51 5.02 3.84 4.35
CA VAL A 51 5.75 4.78 3.52
C VAL A 51 6.88 5.40 4.32
N VAL A 52 8.11 5.16 3.90
CA VAL A 52 9.33 5.77 4.43
C VAL A 52 9.67 7.00 3.60
N SER A 53 10.04 8.10 4.28
CA SER A 53 10.58 9.29 3.63
C SER A 53 12.05 9.50 4.00
N ARG A 54 12.88 9.79 3.00
CA ARG A 54 14.31 10.11 3.20
C ARG A 54 14.64 11.44 2.53
N GLN A 55 15.24 12.36 3.28
CA GLN A 55 15.71 13.64 2.75
C GLN A 55 17.11 13.53 2.12
N GLY A 56 17.47 14.49 1.26
CA GLY A 56 18.81 14.62 0.67
C GLY A 56 18.97 14.04 -0.73
N TYR A 57 20.22 13.98 -1.20
CA TYR A 57 20.56 13.40 -2.51
C TYR A 57 20.20 11.91 -2.53
N ASN A 58 19.52 11.48 -3.60
CA ASN A 58 18.90 10.17 -3.67
C ASN A 58 17.93 9.91 -2.48
N GLY A 59 17.26 10.95 -1.98
CA GLY A 59 16.08 10.87 -1.11
C GLY A 59 14.77 10.70 -1.88
N GLY A 60 13.65 10.57 -1.18
CA GLY A 60 12.32 10.31 -1.76
C GLY A 60 11.42 9.53 -0.81
N TYR A 61 10.27 9.11 -1.33
CA TYR A 61 9.25 8.28 -0.68
C TYR A 61 9.30 6.87 -1.28
N PHE A 62 9.29 5.85 -0.44
CA PHE A 62 9.33 4.44 -0.83
C PHE A 62 8.70 3.58 0.28
N LEU A 63 8.37 2.33 -0.01
CA LEU A 63 7.86 1.41 1.00
C LEU A 63 9.01 0.80 1.80
N MET A 64 8.76 0.50 3.07
CA MET A 64 9.66 -0.33 3.87
C MET A 64 9.93 -1.68 3.20
N ASP A 65 11.12 -2.23 3.42
CA ASP A 65 11.47 -3.55 2.87
C ASP A 65 10.48 -4.62 3.35
N GLY A 66 10.11 -5.53 2.44
CA GLY A 66 9.20 -6.64 2.72
C GLY A 66 7.73 -6.40 2.39
N VAL A 67 7.35 -5.19 1.95
CA VAL A 67 5.98 -4.97 1.43
C VAL A 67 5.82 -5.64 0.07
N SER A 68 4.80 -6.49 -0.06
CA SER A 68 4.46 -7.16 -1.31
C SER A 68 3.85 -6.19 -2.32
N LYS A 69 4.13 -6.37 -3.61
CA LYS A 69 3.43 -5.66 -4.70
C LYS A 69 1.92 -5.93 -4.74
N ASN A 70 1.49 -7.02 -4.10
CA ASN A 70 0.12 -7.49 -4.07
C ASN A 70 -0.64 -7.04 -2.81
N GLN A 71 0.00 -6.27 -1.93
CA GLN A 71 -0.61 -5.82 -0.68
C GLN A 71 -1.87 -4.96 -0.93
N ASN A 72 -2.84 -5.04 -0.02
CA ASN A 72 -4.08 -4.26 -0.03
C ASN A 72 -4.95 -4.49 -1.30
N LEU A 73 -4.87 -5.68 -1.93
CA LEU A 73 -5.68 -6.03 -3.10
C LEU A 73 -7.00 -6.72 -2.75
N LEU A 74 -7.11 -7.33 -1.56
CA LEU A 74 -8.36 -7.92 -1.10
C LEU A 74 -9.37 -6.83 -0.73
N SER A 75 -10.60 -6.97 -1.20
CA SER A 75 -11.71 -6.20 -0.65
C SER A 75 -12.00 -6.63 0.79
N GLN A 76 -12.67 -5.77 1.56
CA GLN A 76 -13.13 -6.10 2.91
C GLN A 76 -13.96 -7.40 2.93
N GLU A 77 -14.91 -7.55 1.99
CA GLU A 77 -15.73 -8.76 1.88
C GLU A 77 -14.91 -10.03 1.57
N GLN A 78 -13.87 -9.90 0.73
CA GLN A 78 -12.97 -11.02 0.43
C GLN A 78 -12.14 -11.40 1.66
N LEU A 79 -11.62 -10.41 2.39
CA LEU A 79 -10.86 -10.63 3.61
C LEU A 79 -11.71 -11.35 4.67
N GLU A 80 -12.91 -10.83 4.96
CA GLU A 80 -13.85 -11.44 5.92
C GLU A 80 -14.27 -12.86 5.52
N CYS A 81 -14.43 -13.12 4.22
CA CYS A 81 -14.70 -14.46 3.71
C CYS A 81 -13.53 -15.41 3.97
N LEU A 82 -12.30 -14.99 3.68
CA LEU A 82 -11.10 -15.79 3.90
C LEU A 82 -10.86 -16.05 5.38
N GLU A 83 -11.03 -15.05 6.25
CA GLU A 83 -10.88 -15.19 7.70
C GLU A 83 -11.88 -16.20 8.30
N ARG A 84 -13.16 -16.11 7.92
CA ARG A 84 -14.18 -17.09 8.32
C ARG A 84 -13.83 -18.49 7.83
N THR A 85 -13.38 -18.61 6.58
CA THR A 85 -12.99 -19.90 5.99
C THR A 85 -11.80 -20.51 6.73
N ALA A 86 -10.79 -19.70 7.08
CA ALA A 86 -9.62 -20.14 7.83
C ALA A 86 -9.99 -20.75 9.19
N GLY A 87 -11.04 -20.25 9.86
CA GLY A 87 -11.54 -20.76 11.13
C GLY A 87 -12.23 -22.13 11.04
N LEU A 88 -12.64 -22.56 9.85
CA LEU A 88 -13.37 -23.82 9.60
C LEU A 88 -12.49 -24.92 8.99
N CYS A 89 -11.28 -24.58 8.56
CA CYS A 89 -10.39 -25.44 7.81
C CYS A 89 -9.43 -26.27 8.67
N THR A 90 -8.87 -27.34 8.08
CA THR A 90 -7.76 -28.11 8.66
C THR A 90 -6.50 -27.26 8.81
N GLU A 91 -5.53 -27.67 9.64
CA GLU A 91 -4.28 -26.90 9.82
C GLU A 91 -3.57 -26.58 8.50
N LYS A 92 -3.53 -27.54 7.56
CA LYS A 92 -2.90 -27.35 6.26
C LYS A 92 -3.61 -26.28 5.44
N ASP A 93 -4.92 -26.39 5.26
CA ASP A 93 -5.68 -25.44 4.44
C ASP A 93 -5.73 -24.06 5.11
N ARG A 94 -5.85 -24.02 6.44
CA ARG A 94 -5.76 -22.80 7.22
C ARG A 94 -4.43 -22.08 6.99
N SER A 95 -3.31 -22.80 6.97
CA SER A 95 -1.99 -22.20 6.73
C SER A 95 -1.90 -21.54 5.35
N ILE A 96 -2.50 -22.17 4.33
CA ILE A 96 -2.55 -21.63 2.97
C ILE A 96 -3.43 -20.37 2.93
N ILE A 97 -4.62 -20.40 3.54
CA ILE A 97 -5.51 -19.24 3.57
C ILE A 97 -4.82 -18.06 4.28
N LEU A 98 -4.15 -18.31 5.40
CA LEU A 98 -3.39 -17.28 6.11
C LEU A 98 -2.25 -16.71 5.26
N SER A 99 -1.57 -17.53 4.44
CA SER A 99 -0.56 -17.01 3.50
C SER A 99 -1.16 -16.12 2.41
N VAL A 100 -2.37 -16.42 1.93
CA VAL A 100 -3.09 -15.57 0.96
C VAL A 100 -3.47 -14.24 1.62
N ILE A 101 -4.03 -14.28 2.83
CA ILE A 101 -4.35 -13.06 3.58
C ILE A 101 -3.08 -12.22 3.81
N HIS A 102 -1.97 -12.85 4.17
CA HIS A 102 -0.71 -12.15 4.37
C HIS A 102 -0.17 -11.51 3.08
N GLU A 103 -0.26 -12.19 1.93
CA GLU A 103 0.26 -11.68 0.65
C GLU A 103 -0.62 -10.59 0.03
N PHE A 104 -1.95 -10.70 0.18
CA PHE A 104 -2.91 -9.87 -0.55
C PHE A 104 -3.76 -8.94 0.33
N GLY A 105 -3.78 -9.18 1.64
CA GLY A 105 -4.57 -8.41 2.61
C GLY A 105 -3.89 -7.11 3.04
N PRO A 106 -4.45 -6.44 4.06
CA PRO A 106 -3.87 -5.25 4.65
C PRO A 106 -2.41 -5.47 5.05
N TYR A 107 -1.56 -4.47 4.85
CA TYR A 107 -0.23 -4.52 5.43
C TYR A 107 -0.34 -4.61 6.96
N CYS A 108 0.25 -5.65 7.53
CA CYS A 108 0.49 -5.76 8.96
C CYS A 108 2.00 -5.80 9.16
N GLU A 109 2.55 -4.88 9.95
CA GLU A 109 3.94 -4.98 10.40
C GLU A 109 4.17 -6.36 10.99
N LYS A 110 5.18 -7.07 10.49
CA LYS A 110 5.66 -8.27 11.16
C LYS A 110 6.28 -7.82 12.48
N ASN A 111 5.58 -8.01 13.59
CA ASN A 111 6.20 -8.06 14.90
C ASN A 111 7.26 -9.16 14.82
N THR A 112 8.51 -8.75 14.66
CA THR A 112 9.68 -9.65 14.56
C THR A 112 10.03 -10.15 15.96
#